data_AF-A0A254QGD6-F1
#
_entry.id   AF-A0A254QGD6-F1
#
_cell.length_a   1.000
_cell.length_b   1.000
_cell.length_c   1.000
_cell.angle_alpha   90.00
_cell.angle_beta   90.00
_cell.angle_gamma   90.00
#
_symmetry.space_group_name_H-M   'P 1'
#
loop_
_entity.id
_entity.type
_entity.pdbx_description
1 polymer ?
#
loop_
_entity_poly.entity_id
_entity_poly.type
_entity_poly.pdbx_seq_one_letter_code
_entity_poly.pdbx_strand_id
1 'polypeptide(L)'
;MRALGVDFGGKRIGIAVAEVEARVASPRAAISASGALRRDAALISEICKKEQAEIIVVGEPLGAEGEPTKMSKICRKLGDEIAQLGHEVRFVDESMTSVGATADLRLQDWTAAQRRRHIDSEAACRILERFFDA
;
A
#
# COMPACT_ATOMS: atom_id res chain seq x y z
N MET A 1 -0.38 -16.64 -5.12
CA MET A 1 -1.04 -15.76 -4.11
C MET A 1 -0.96 -14.30 -4.53
N ARG A 2 -2.01 -13.50 -4.30
CA ARG A 2 -2.00 -12.04 -4.57
C ARG A 2 -2.04 -11.20 -3.29
N ALA A 3 -1.27 -10.12 -3.27
CA ALA A 3 -1.21 -9.17 -2.17
C ALA A 3 -1.65 -7.77 -2.63
N LEU A 4 -2.42 -7.07 -1.79
CA LEU A 4 -2.81 -5.68 -1.98
C LEU A 4 -1.99 -4.78 -1.05
N GLY A 5 -1.21 -3.87 -1.62
CA GLY A 5 -0.44 -2.87 -0.89
C GLY A 5 -1.26 -1.61 -0.65
N VAL A 6 -1.20 -1.08 0.56
CA VAL A 6 -1.94 0.11 0.99
C VAL A 6 -0.99 1.08 1.69
N ASP A 7 -0.83 2.27 1.11
CA ASP A 7 -0.12 3.40 1.70
C ASP A 7 -1.13 4.47 2.13
N PHE A 8 -1.25 4.77 3.42
CA PHE A 8 -2.19 5.77 3.94
C PHE A 8 -1.50 7.12 4.19
N GLY A 9 -1.46 7.97 3.16
CA GLY A 9 -0.89 9.33 3.22
C GLY A 9 -1.82 10.40 3.80
N GLY A 10 -2.87 10.03 4.54
CA GLY A 10 -3.81 10.94 5.20
C GLY A 10 -4.88 11.57 4.30
N LYS A 11 -4.51 12.16 3.15
CA LYS A 11 -5.48 12.69 2.15
C LYS A 11 -5.76 11.72 1.01
N ARG A 12 -4.81 10.82 0.75
CA ARG A 12 -4.84 9.85 -0.34
C ARG A 12 -4.40 8.51 0.21
N ILE A 13 -4.90 7.46 -0.41
CA ILE A 13 -4.52 6.09 -0.11
C ILE A 13 -3.94 5.51 -1.39
N GLY A 14 -2.63 5.29 -1.40
CA GLY A 14 -1.92 4.61 -2.48
C GLY A 14 -2.29 3.14 -2.50
N ILE A 15 -2.49 2.58 -3.69
CA ILE A 15 -2.89 1.19 -3.86
C ILE A 15 -1.94 0.52 -4.86
N ALA A 16 -1.46 -0.67 -4.52
CA ALA A 16 -0.73 -1.52 -5.44
C ALA A 16 -1.21 -2.97 -5.31
N VAL A 17 -0.97 -3.77 -6.35
CA VAL A 17 -1.23 -5.22 -6.33
C VAL A 17 0.04 -5.92 -6.79
N ALA A 18 0.37 -7.01 -6.13
CA ALA A 18 1.47 -7.86 -6.52
C ALA A 18 1.09 -9.34 -6.53
N GLU A 19 1.67 -10.08 -7.46
CA GLU A 19 1.69 -11.54 -7.41
C GLU A 19 2.94 -11.97 -6.64
N VAL A 20 2.75 -12.68 -5.54
CA VAL A 20 3.83 -13.02 -4.58
C VAL A 20 4.93 -13.85 -5.24
N GLU A 21 4.54 -14.79 -6.12
CA GLU A 21 5.48 -15.65 -6.85
C GLU A 21 6.34 -14.86 -7.85
N ALA A 22 5.75 -13.86 -8.50
CA ALA A 22 6.45 -13.01 -9.45
C ALA A 22 7.32 -11.94 -8.77
N ARG A 23 7.01 -11.58 -7.51
CA ARG A 23 7.60 -10.45 -6.78
C ARG A 23 7.54 -9.14 -7.57
N VAL A 24 6.51 -8.96 -8.40
CA VAL A 24 6.30 -7.75 -9.18
C VAL A 24 5.07 -7.02 -8.65
N ALA A 25 5.30 -5.82 -8.12
CA ALA A 25 4.23 -4.91 -7.72
C ALA A 25 3.81 -4.00 -8.88
N SER A 26 2.51 -3.82 -9.03
CA SER A 26 1.89 -2.95 -10.04
C SER A 26 0.98 -1.93 -9.36
N PRO A 27 1.19 -0.63 -9.61
CA PRO A 27 0.36 0.41 -9.00
C PRO A 27 -1.08 0.34 -9.54
N ARG A 28 -2.02 0.80 -8.71
CA ARG A 28 -3.40 1.07 -9.09
C ARG A 28 -3.70 2.55 -8.90
N ALA A 29 -4.90 2.97 -9.25
CA ALA A 29 -5.32 4.34 -8.97
C ALA A 29 -5.44 4.52 -7.45
N ALA A 30 -4.73 5.50 -6.91
CA ALA A 30 -4.92 5.93 -5.54
C ALA A 30 -6.38 6.38 -5.32
N ILE A 31 -6.91 6.13 -4.13
CA ILE A 31 -8.23 6.60 -3.71
C ILE A 31 -8.09 7.81 -2.79
N SER A 32 -9.10 8.68 -2.78
CA SER A 32 -9.17 9.78 -1.82
C SER A 32 -9.55 9.24 -0.46
N ALA A 33 -8.81 9.60 0.58
CA ALA A 33 -9.20 9.29 1.94
C ALA A 33 -10.48 10.06 2.28
N SER A 34 -11.48 9.35 2.78
CA SER A 34 -12.80 9.91 3.12
C SER A 34 -12.78 10.72 4.42
N GLY A 35 -11.71 10.60 5.21
CA GLY A 35 -11.62 11.14 6.57
C GLY A 35 -12.29 10.26 7.62
N ALA A 36 -12.81 9.10 7.23
CA ALA A 36 -13.43 8.13 8.12
C ALA A 36 -12.88 6.71 7.85
N LEU A 37 -12.07 6.19 8.78
CA LEU A 37 -11.35 4.92 8.61
C LEU A 37 -12.26 3.74 8.23
N ARG A 38 -13.48 3.68 8.75
CA ARG A 38 -14.47 2.65 8.38
C ARG A 38 -14.85 2.68 6.90
N ARG A 39 -15.03 3.88 6.33
CA ARG A 39 -15.35 4.02 4.91
C ARG A 39 -14.13 3.72 4.05
N ASP A 40 -12.96 4.17 4.50
CA ASP A 40 -11.70 3.88 3.82
C ASP A 40 -11.42 2.37 3.79
N ALA A 41 -11.62 1.68 4.92
CA ALA A 41 -11.52 0.22 5.02
C ALA A 41 -12.51 -0.52 4.12
N ALA A 42 -13.76 -0.03 4.01
CA ALA A 42 -14.75 -0.59 3.09
C ALA A 42 -14.32 -0.47 1.62
N LEU A 43 -13.80 0.70 1.21
CA LEU A 43 -13.28 0.91 -0.14
C LEU A 43 -12.08 -0.01 -0.43
N ILE A 44 -11.15 -0.14 0.52
CA ILE A 44 -10.00 -1.04 0.40
C ILE A 44 -10.47 -2.50 0.30
N SER A 45 -11.47 -2.90 1.08
CA SER A 45 -12.10 -4.22 1.04
C SER A 45 -12.71 -4.53 -0.33
N GLU A 46 -13.41 -3.58 -0.94
CA GLU A 46 -13.94 -3.74 -2.30
C GLU A 46 -12.83 -3.91 -3.34
N ILE A 47 -11.75 -3.13 -3.24
CA ILE A 47 -10.60 -3.24 -4.13
C ILE A 47 -9.90 -4.59 -3.95
N CYS A 48 -9.67 -5.03 -2.71
CA CYS A 48 -9.08 -6.32 -2.39
C CYS A 48 -9.83 -7.47 -3.07
N LYS A 49 -11.17 -7.48 -2.92
CA LYS A 49 -12.05 -8.47 -3.55
C LYS A 49 -11.97 -8.41 -5.08
N LYS A 50 -11.99 -7.20 -5.65
CA LYS A 50 -11.92 -7.00 -7.10
C LYS A 50 -10.61 -7.48 -7.70
N GLU A 51 -9.49 -7.24 -7.03
CA GLU A 51 -8.15 -7.65 -7.47
C GLU A 51 -7.85 -9.12 -7.12
N GLN A 52 -8.75 -9.77 -6.38
CA GLN A 52 -8.61 -11.13 -5.88
C GLN A 52 -7.34 -11.29 -5.03
N ALA A 53 -7.04 -10.26 -4.22
CA ALA A 53 -5.95 -10.33 -3.25
C ALA A 53 -6.39 -11.14 -2.03
N GLU A 54 -5.48 -11.96 -1.53
CA GLU A 54 -5.69 -12.83 -0.37
C GLU A 54 -5.21 -12.17 0.93
N ILE A 55 -4.27 -11.22 0.80
CA ILE A 55 -3.68 -10.49 1.92
C ILE A 55 -3.58 -9.00 1.62
N ILE A 56 -3.81 -8.18 2.64
CA ILE A 56 -3.65 -6.73 2.58
C ILE A 56 -2.42 -6.35 3.40
N VAL A 57 -1.49 -5.62 2.78
CA VAL A 57 -0.25 -5.14 3.39
C VAL A 57 -0.35 -3.63 3.55
N VAL A 58 -0.38 -3.17 4.80
CA VAL A 58 -0.51 -1.76 5.15
C VAL A 58 0.86 -1.22 5.56
N GLY A 59 1.25 -0.10 4.95
CA GLY A 59 2.44 0.64 5.36
C GLY A 59 2.28 1.28 6.73
N GLU A 60 3.28 1.09 7.59
CA GLU A 60 3.33 1.65 8.93
C GLU A 60 4.55 2.57 9.08
N PRO A 61 4.35 3.90 9.06
CA PRO A 61 5.44 4.85 9.28
C PRO A 61 5.82 4.89 10.75
N LEU A 62 6.87 4.13 11.10
CA LEU A 62 7.55 4.24 12.38
C LEU A 62 8.61 5.35 12.35
N GLY A 63 8.98 5.83 13.54
CA GLY A 63 10.04 6.81 13.69
C GLY A 63 11.43 6.21 13.45
N ALA A 64 12.46 7.05 13.55
CA ALA A 64 13.84 6.65 13.22
C ALA A 64 14.40 5.55 14.14
N GLU A 65 13.83 5.40 15.34
CA GLU A 65 14.21 4.38 16.31
C GLU A 65 13.16 3.24 16.37
N GLY A 66 12.27 3.16 15.38
CA GLY A 66 11.20 2.16 15.30
C GLY A 66 9.99 2.47 16.20
N GLU A 67 9.89 3.69 16.72
CA GLU A 67 8.81 4.07 17.63
C GLU A 67 7.49 4.42 16.90
N PRO A 68 6.31 4.10 17.49
CA PRO A 68 5.03 4.42 16.86
C PRO A 68 4.79 5.92 16.72
N THR A 69 4.53 6.38 15.49
CA THR A 69 4.13 7.76 15.21
C THR A 69 2.61 7.97 15.35
N LYS A 70 2.15 9.24 15.26
CA LYS A 70 0.71 9.53 15.15
C LYS A 70 0.10 8.85 13.92
N MET A 71 0.83 8.77 12.82
CA MET A 71 0.36 8.15 11.59
C MET A 71 0.35 6.62 11.70
N SER A 72 1.37 6.00 12.30
CA SER A 72 1.37 4.55 12.59
C SER A 72 0.12 4.13 13.36
N LYS A 73 -0.29 4.89 14.38
CA LYS A 73 -1.55 4.63 15.11
C LYS A 73 -2.79 4.71 14.22
N ILE A 74 -2.80 5.57 13.22
CA ILE A 74 -3.91 5.69 12.25
C ILE A 74 -3.89 4.50 11.29
N CYS A 75 -2.72 4.14 10.74
CA CYS A 75 -2.56 2.96 9.88
C CYS A 75 -2.97 1.67 10.60
N ARG A 76 -2.59 1.51 11.87
CA ARG A 76 -3.01 0.37 12.71
C ARG A 76 -4.53 0.30 12.85
N LYS A 77 -5.18 1.41 13.20
CA LYS A 77 -6.65 1.48 13.29
C LYS A 77 -7.31 1.19 11.94
N LEU A 78 -6.74 1.67 10.84
CA LEU A 78 -7.24 1.35 9.50
C LEU A 78 -7.16 -0.15 9.24
N GLY A 79 -6.01 -0.77 9.56
CA GLY A 79 -5.83 -2.21 9.46
C GLY A 79 -6.79 -3.00 10.34
N ASP A 80 -7.09 -2.53 11.57
CA ASP A 80 -8.08 -3.15 12.44
C ASP A 80 -9.49 -3.12 11.82
N GLU A 81 -9.89 -1.97 11.24
CA GLU A 81 -11.18 -1.83 10.55
C GLU A 81 -11.24 -2.72 9.29
N ILE A 82 -10.12 -2.90 8.58
CA ILE A 82 -10.02 -3.84 7.45
C ILE A 82 -10.14 -5.29 7.93
N ALA A 83 -9.46 -5.65 9.02
CA ALA A 83 -9.52 -7.00 9.60
C ALA A 83 -10.92 -7.35 10.10
N GLN A 84 -11.66 -6.38 10.66
CA GLN A 84 -13.07 -6.55 11.03
C GLN A 84 -13.98 -6.89 9.84
N LEU A 85 -13.58 -6.55 8.62
CA LEU A 85 -14.28 -6.94 7.38
C LEU A 85 -13.89 -8.34 6.87
N GLY A 86 -13.05 -9.07 7.61
CA GLY A 86 -12.69 -10.46 7.34
C GLY A 86 -11.44 -10.65 6.48
N HIS A 87 -10.60 -9.62 6.33
CA HIS A 87 -9.36 -9.71 5.55
C HIS A 87 -8.15 -10.03 6.43
N GLU A 88 -7.18 -10.78 5.89
CA GLU A 88 -5.85 -10.89 6.51
C GLU A 88 -5.07 -9.59 6.28
N VAL A 89 -4.56 -9.00 7.37
CA VAL A 89 -3.81 -7.74 7.33
C VAL A 89 -2.39 -7.96 7.88
N ARG A 90 -1.39 -7.48 7.14
CA ARG A 90 0.01 -7.39 7.56
C ARG A 90 0.46 -5.94 7.55
N PHE A 91 1.44 -5.64 8.39
CA PHE A 91 2.04 -4.33 8.47
C PHE A 91 3.50 -4.42 8.08
N VAL A 92 3.96 -3.43 7.32
CA VAL A 92 5.36 -3.29 6.92
C VAL A 92 5.87 -1.97 7.45
N ASP A 93 7.01 -2.01 8.13
CA ASP A 93 7.67 -0.82 8.61
C ASP A 93 8.22 0.00 7.44
N GLU A 94 7.85 1.27 7.40
CA GLU A 94 8.35 2.23 6.43
C GLU A 94 9.67 2.91 6.86
N SER A 95 10.03 2.81 8.14
CA SER A 95 11.21 3.42 8.73
C SER A 95 12.48 2.84 8.09
N MET A 96 13.26 3.71 7.46
CA MET A 96 14.46 3.42 6.67
C MET A 96 14.28 2.48 5.46
N THR A 97 14.10 3.08 4.27
CA THR A 97 14.94 2.68 3.12
C THR A 97 15.51 3.91 2.44
N SER A 98 16.69 4.31 2.89
CA SER A 98 17.72 4.78 1.96
C SER A 98 18.01 3.62 0.99
N VAL A 99 18.24 3.92 -0.28
CA VAL A 99 18.56 2.99 -1.38
C VAL A 99 17.34 2.32 -2.00
N GLY A 100 17.09 2.66 -3.27
CA GLY A 100 16.17 1.89 -4.12
C GLY A 100 15.27 2.67 -5.06
N ALA A 101 15.45 3.99 -5.24
CA ALA A 101 14.85 4.67 -6.40
C ALA A 101 15.60 4.24 -7.66
N THR A 102 15.22 3.10 -8.25
CA THR A 102 15.63 2.74 -9.61
C THR A 102 14.49 2.02 -10.32
N ALA A 103 13.35 2.70 -10.46
CA ALA A 103 12.25 2.26 -11.31
C ALA A 103 12.04 3.14 -12.55
N ASP A 104 12.95 4.07 -12.85
CA ASP A 104 12.77 5.04 -13.94
C ASP A 104 12.98 4.46 -15.36
N LEU A 105 13.59 3.28 -15.50
CA LEU A 105 13.89 2.71 -16.83
C LEU A 105 12.70 1.99 -17.50
N ARG A 106 11.64 1.62 -16.77
CA ARG A 106 10.50 0.84 -17.31
C ARG A 106 9.27 1.67 -17.70
N LEU A 107 9.31 2.98 -17.47
CA LEU A 107 8.15 3.88 -17.68
C LEU A 107 8.18 4.62 -19.03
N GLN A 108 9.14 4.32 -19.91
CA GLN A 108 9.29 5.02 -21.19
C GLN A 108 8.07 4.82 -22.12
N ASP A 109 7.50 3.62 -22.14
CA ASP A 109 6.34 3.27 -22.98
C ASP A 109 4.97 3.61 -22.33
N TRP A 110 4.98 4.18 -21.13
CA TRP A 110 3.76 4.44 -20.37
C TRP A 110 3.14 5.78 -20.76
N THR A 111 1.82 5.82 -20.91
CA THR A 111 1.07 7.06 -21.10
C THR A 111 1.24 8.01 -19.91
N ALA A 112 1.03 9.30 -20.09
CA ALA A 112 1.08 10.28 -19.00
C ALA A 112 0.15 9.92 -17.82
N ALA A 113 -1.02 9.32 -18.11
CA ALA A 113 -1.94 8.84 -17.09
C ALA A 113 -1.40 7.63 -16.31
N GLN A 114 -0.76 6.67 -16.99
CA GLN A 114 -0.12 5.53 -16.33
C GLN A 114 1.07 5.96 -15.47
N ARG A 115 1.91 6.89 -15.97
CA ARG A 115 3.00 7.48 -15.18
C ARG A 115 2.48 8.20 -13.95
N ARG A 116 1.41 8.99 -14.08
CA ARG A 116 0.82 9.67 -12.93
C ARG A 116 0.26 8.69 -11.89
N ARG A 117 -0.41 7.62 -12.31
CA ARG A 117 -0.85 6.54 -11.42
C ARG A 117 0.32 5.84 -10.73
N HIS A 118 1.43 5.63 -11.44
CA HIS A 118 2.64 5.06 -10.87
C HIS A 118 3.21 5.96 -9.77
N ILE A 119 3.45 7.24 -10.09
CA ILE A 119 3.96 8.23 -9.13
C ILE A 119 3.03 8.34 -7.91
N ASP A 120 1.72 8.29 -8.13
CA ASP A 120 0.71 8.42 -7.08
C ASP A 120 0.59 7.20 -6.16
N SER A 121 1.17 6.05 -6.49
CA SER A 121 1.07 4.81 -5.71
C SER A 121 2.38 4.02 -5.66
N GLU A 122 3.50 4.68 -5.94
CA GLU A 122 4.83 4.07 -5.90
C GLU A 122 5.16 3.58 -4.47
N ALA A 123 4.76 4.35 -3.46
CA ALA A 123 4.91 3.95 -2.05
C ALA A 123 4.20 2.61 -1.76
N ALA A 124 2.98 2.42 -2.28
CA ALA A 124 2.25 1.16 -2.13
C ALA A 124 2.94 -0.03 -2.83
N CYS A 125 3.63 0.22 -3.95
CA CYS A 125 4.47 -0.81 -4.58
C CYS A 125 5.67 -1.18 -3.68
N ARG A 126 6.37 -0.19 -3.14
CA ARG A 126 7.52 -0.41 -2.25
C ARG A 126 7.13 -1.15 -0.97
N ILE A 127 5.95 -0.90 -0.42
CA ILE A 127 5.40 -1.64 0.72
C ILE A 127 5.30 -3.14 0.39
N LEU A 128 4.80 -3.49 -0.81
CA LEU A 128 4.70 -4.88 -1.25
C LEU A 128 6.06 -5.51 -1.51
N GLU A 129 6.99 -4.78 -2.12
CA GLU A 129 8.36 -5.26 -2.34
C GLU A 129 9.05 -5.60 -1.01
N ARG A 130 8.98 -4.70 -0.03
CA ARG A 130 9.49 -4.95 1.33
C ARG A 130 8.82 -6.13 2.02
N PHE A 131 7.52 -6.32 1.81
CA PHE A 131 6.80 -7.48 2.34
C PHE A 131 7.32 -8.81 1.79
N PHE A 132 7.84 -8.85 0.57
CA PHE A 132 8.40 -10.06 -0.04
C PHE A 132 9.87 -10.32 0.33
N ASP A 133 10.58 -9.30 0.78
CA ASP A 133 11.99 -9.37 1.17
C ASP A 133 12.18 -9.67 2.67
N ALA A 134 11.14 -9.48 3.48
CA ALA A 134 11.08 -9.84 4.90
C ALA A 134 10.82 -11.35 5.11
#